data_AF-A0A1L0CLY4-F1
#
_entry.id   AF-A0A1L0CLY4-F1
#
_cell.length_a   1.000
_cell.length_b   1.000
_cell.length_c   1.000
_cell.angle_alpha   90.00
_cell.angle_beta   90.00
_cell.angle_gamma   90.00
#
_symmetry.space_group_name_H-M   'P 1'
#
loop_
_entity.id
_entity.type
_entity.pdbx_description
1 polymer ?
#
loop_
_entity_poly.entity_id
_entity_poly.type
_entity_poly.pdbx_seq_one_letter_code
_entity_poly.pdbx_strand_id
1 'polypeptide(L)'
;MEKKALKSVDISDYKEQSPDRHLIDIINHIHSTKSFDNLLLQANDWKLKQHKLDGIENVEYNGLTTYQRLINLVLLPNDDQSKLQYCDIIKNQLLRNQQHLNSILNSSPGTTINPKILNNDKTPCSKVFLFDIDNCLYSKKLNIHMLMQIFIRKYFQYILDLDSYDVAKKLNEKYYKQYGLAIKGLINEHPDLKIDPVEYNNFVDDALPLHDIITPDLELRATLIKIKESKKFDKMWLYTNAYKTHALRCIVLLGIADLFDGLTFCDYKMVQDMSCKPDISSYWKMAEDVGLKGETLDEKLKECYFIDDSLRNLETGIQLNMKQCILIDQDVTEPYEINAVEDGKKIKVVGSFTDLESVLPDIFE
;
A
#
# COMPACT_ATOMS: atom_id res chain seq x y z
N MET A 1 -0.51 -35.45 -6.37
CA MET A 1 -1.73 -34.73 -6.81
C MET A 1 -1.52 -34.33 -8.25
N GLU A 2 -2.43 -34.65 -9.16
CA GLU A 2 -2.37 -34.14 -10.54
C GLU A 2 -2.46 -32.60 -10.49
N LYS A 3 -1.48 -31.91 -11.08
CA LYS A 3 -1.48 -30.45 -11.20
C LYS A 3 -2.67 -30.06 -12.09
N LYS A 4 -3.77 -29.58 -11.48
CA LYS A 4 -4.89 -28.99 -12.23
C LYS A 4 -4.36 -27.78 -12.98
N ALA A 5 -4.42 -27.79 -14.30
CA ALA A 5 -3.96 -26.66 -15.11
C ALA A 5 -4.78 -25.41 -14.75
N LEU A 6 -4.10 -24.30 -14.46
CA LEU A 6 -4.74 -23.02 -14.22
C LEU A 6 -5.46 -22.56 -15.50
N LYS A 7 -6.62 -21.93 -15.33
CA LYS A 7 -7.31 -21.27 -16.45
C LYS A 7 -6.45 -20.10 -16.92
N SER A 8 -6.41 -19.83 -18.23
CA SER A 8 -5.69 -18.67 -18.78
C SER A 8 -6.64 -17.70 -19.48
N VAL A 9 -6.39 -16.40 -19.35
CA VAL A 9 -7.11 -15.32 -20.04
C VAL A 9 -6.11 -14.35 -20.67
N ASP A 10 -6.52 -13.61 -21.70
CA ASP A 10 -5.67 -12.57 -22.29
C ASP A 10 -5.70 -11.28 -21.47
N ILE A 11 -4.60 -10.54 -21.46
CA ILE A 11 -4.49 -9.30 -20.67
C ILE A 11 -5.53 -8.24 -21.05
N SER A 12 -5.99 -8.23 -22.31
CA SER A 12 -7.08 -7.35 -22.77
C SER A 12 -8.44 -7.67 -22.16
N ASP A 13 -8.63 -8.91 -21.70
CA ASP A 13 -9.87 -9.36 -21.06
C ASP A 13 -9.84 -9.14 -19.55
N TYR A 14 -8.66 -8.93 -18.97
CA TYR A 14 -8.53 -8.49 -17.59
C TYR A 14 -9.03 -7.06 -17.46
N LYS A 15 -10.23 -6.92 -16.93
CA LYS A 15 -10.76 -5.63 -16.49
C LYS A 15 -10.44 -5.52 -15.01
N GLU A 16 -9.42 -4.74 -14.70
CA GLU A 16 -9.24 -4.22 -13.34
C GLU A 16 -10.56 -3.54 -12.97
N GLN A 17 -11.36 -4.21 -12.14
CA GLN A 17 -12.53 -3.59 -11.55
C GLN A 17 -11.98 -2.63 -10.53
N SER A 18 -11.60 -1.43 -10.99
CA SER A 18 -11.15 -0.43 -10.04
C SER A 18 -12.29 -0.27 -9.02
N PRO A 19 -12.01 -0.48 -7.71
CA PRO A 19 -12.98 -0.20 -6.66
C PRO A 19 -13.58 1.20 -6.85
N ASP A 20 -12.83 2.09 -7.49
CA ASP A 20 -13.19 3.45 -7.85
C ASP A 20 -14.55 3.58 -8.51
N ARG A 21 -15.10 2.69 -9.35
CA ARG A 21 -16.37 3.06 -10.04
C ARG A 21 -17.58 3.08 -9.11
N HIS A 22 -17.74 2.04 -8.30
CA HIS A 22 -18.78 1.99 -7.26
C HIS A 22 -18.49 3.00 -6.14
N LEU A 23 -17.21 3.24 -5.84
CA LEU A 23 -16.75 4.22 -4.85
C LEU A 23 -16.94 5.67 -5.30
N ILE A 24 -16.69 5.96 -6.56
CA ILE A 24 -16.89 7.24 -7.24
C ILE A 24 -18.37 7.51 -7.35
N ASP A 25 -19.20 6.50 -7.64
CA ASP A 25 -20.64 6.65 -7.65
C ASP A 25 -21.18 6.90 -6.24
N ILE A 26 -20.66 6.23 -5.20
CA ILE A 26 -20.96 6.52 -3.80
C ILE A 26 -20.53 7.95 -3.43
N ILE A 27 -19.28 8.34 -3.70
CA ILE A 27 -18.74 9.66 -3.40
C ILE A 27 -19.46 10.78 -4.19
N ASN A 28 -19.76 10.56 -5.47
CA ASN A 28 -20.50 11.51 -6.30
C ASN A 28 -21.99 11.60 -5.89
N HIS A 29 -22.60 10.49 -5.46
CA HIS A 29 -23.98 10.46 -4.94
C HIS A 29 -24.08 11.13 -3.56
N ILE A 30 -23.09 10.91 -2.70
CA ILE A 30 -22.88 11.57 -1.42
C ILE A 30 -22.81 13.10 -1.55
N HIS A 31 -22.22 13.61 -2.64
CA HIS A 31 -22.00 15.05 -2.82
C HIS A 31 -23.00 15.75 -3.75
N SER A 32 -23.68 15.02 -4.64
CA SER A 32 -24.75 15.58 -5.48
C SER A 32 -26.05 15.84 -4.71
N THR A 33 -26.22 15.22 -3.54
CA THR A 33 -27.32 15.51 -2.61
C THR A 33 -26.81 16.41 -1.47
N LYS A 34 -27.39 17.60 -1.35
CA LYS A 34 -26.94 18.74 -0.53
C LYS A 34 -26.94 18.57 1.00
N SER A 35 -26.79 17.38 1.57
CA SER A 35 -26.60 17.27 3.03
C SER A 35 -25.80 16.03 3.43
N PHE A 36 -24.71 16.29 4.14
CA PHE A 36 -23.85 15.33 4.84
C PHE A 36 -24.63 14.32 5.73
N ASP A 37 -25.87 14.63 6.09
CA ASP A 37 -26.79 13.77 6.83
C ASP A 37 -27.13 12.44 6.12
N ASN A 38 -27.06 12.38 4.79
CA ASN A 38 -27.25 11.12 4.03
C ASN A 38 -25.99 10.25 4.00
N LEU A 39 -24.81 10.86 4.16
CA LEU A 39 -23.54 10.16 4.37
C LEU A 39 -23.60 9.37 5.68
N LEU A 40 -24.22 9.94 6.73
CA LEU A 40 -24.55 9.26 8.00
C LEU A 40 -25.59 8.14 7.83
N LEU A 41 -26.60 8.32 6.96
CA LEU A 41 -27.63 7.31 6.70
C LEU A 41 -27.12 6.11 5.88
N GLN A 42 -26.16 6.31 4.95
CA GLN A 42 -25.51 5.23 4.20
C GLN A 42 -24.26 4.68 4.93
N ALA A 43 -23.60 5.50 5.75
CA ALA A 43 -22.71 5.06 6.82
C ALA A 43 -23.46 4.31 7.93
N ASN A 44 -24.78 4.09 7.85
CA ASN A 44 -25.40 3.04 8.65
C ASN A 44 -24.93 1.64 8.24
N ASP A 45 -24.46 1.45 7.00
CA ASP A 45 -23.66 0.27 6.59
C ASP A 45 -22.17 0.42 6.96
N TRP A 46 -21.68 1.65 7.19
CA TRP A 46 -20.49 1.93 8.01
C TRP A 46 -20.81 2.00 9.51
N LYS A 47 -21.82 1.25 9.96
CA LYS A 47 -21.53 0.40 11.11
C LYS A 47 -20.27 -0.37 10.70
N LEU A 48 -19.09 0.20 10.99
CA LEU A 48 -17.89 -0.53 11.38
C LEU A 48 -18.42 -1.55 12.37
N LYS A 49 -18.83 -2.71 11.82
CA LYS A 49 -19.83 -3.63 12.40
C LYS A 49 -19.48 -3.77 13.84
N GLN A 50 -20.17 -3.08 14.77
CA GLN A 50 -19.80 -2.99 16.19
C GLN A 50 -18.53 -3.79 16.44
N HIS A 51 -17.36 -3.28 16.04
CA HIS A 51 -16.13 -3.96 16.42
C HIS A 51 -16.04 -3.55 17.89
N LYS A 52 -16.87 -4.20 18.72
CA LYS A 52 -16.38 -4.76 19.96
C LYS A 52 -15.12 -5.46 19.52
N LEU A 53 -14.04 -4.71 19.70
CA LEU A 53 -12.70 -5.18 19.68
C LEU A 53 -12.71 -6.31 20.71
N ASP A 54 -12.97 -7.53 20.28
CA ASP A 54 -12.79 -8.69 21.14
C ASP A 54 -11.28 -8.75 21.39
N GLY A 55 -10.84 -8.12 22.48
CA GLY A 55 -9.44 -8.13 22.95
C GLY A 55 -8.75 -6.78 23.18
N ILE A 56 -9.37 -5.62 22.89
CA ILE A 56 -8.82 -4.32 23.30
C ILE A 56 -9.85 -3.57 24.15
N GLU A 57 -10.05 -4.05 25.37
CA GLU A 57 -10.59 -3.21 26.43
C GLU A 57 -9.55 -2.13 26.76
N ASN A 58 -9.97 -0.85 26.79
CA ASN A 58 -9.22 0.32 27.31
C ASN A 58 -8.51 1.27 26.34
N VAL A 59 -9.06 1.56 25.17
CA VAL A 59 -8.54 2.67 24.34
C VAL A 59 -9.62 3.70 23.99
N GLU A 60 -10.17 4.33 25.03
CA GLU A 60 -10.87 5.62 24.92
C GLU A 60 -9.87 6.76 25.11
N TYR A 61 -9.72 7.64 24.11
CA TYR A 61 -8.83 8.81 24.22
C TYR A 61 -9.62 10.10 24.03
N ASN A 62 -9.64 10.93 25.08
CA ASN A 62 -10.52 12.10 25.25
C ASN A 62 -12.02 11.77 25.10
N GLY A 63 -12.40 10.49 25.29
CA GLY A 63 -13.78 10.01 25.16
C GLY A 63 -14.31 9.86 23.73
N LEU A 64 -13.47 9.99 22.69
CA LEU A 64 -13.89 9.88 21.28
C LEU A 64 -13.32 8.64 20.58
N THR A 65 -14.16 7.95 19.80
CA THR A 65 -13.78 6.82 18.93
C THR A 65 -13.02 7.28 17.67
N THR A 66 -12.32 6.37 16.99
CA THR A 66 -11.65 6.64 15.69
C THR A 66 -12.61 7.21 14.67
N TYR A 67 -13.81 6.65 14.56
CA TYR A 67 -14.86 7.16 13.70
C TYR A 67 -15.23 8.60 14.05
N GLN A 68 -15.48 8.91 15.32
CA GLN A 68 -15.80 10.28 15.75
C GLN A 68 -14.67 11.27 15.44
N ARG A 69 -13.40 10.85 15.63
CA ARG A 69 -12.23 11.68 15.27
C ARG A 69 -12.16 11.95 13.77
N LEU A 70 -12.35 10.91 12.94
CA LEU A 70 -12.34 11.04 11.48
C LEU A 70 -13.51 11.88 10.96
N ILE A 71 -14.71 11.71 11.52
CA ILE A 71 -15.87 12.52 11.18
C ILE A 71 -15.63 13.99 11.53
N ASN A 72 -15.07 14.29 12.71
CA ASN A 72 -14.74 15.66 13.08
C ASN A 72 -13.73 16.29 12.11
N LEU A 73 -12.73 15.52 11.66
CA LEU A 73 -11.77 15.97 10.65
C LEU A 73 -12.45 16.25 9.29
N VAL A 74 -13.33 15.35 8.86
CA VAL A 74 -14.06 15.47 7.59
C VAL A 74 -14.99 16.69 7.61
N LEU A 75 -15.65 16.92 8.74
CA LEU A 75 -16.64 17.98 8.96
C LEU A 75 -16.08 19.37 9.24
N LEU A 76 -14.76 19.53 9.32
CA LEU A 76 -14.17 20.86 9.48
C LEU A 76 -14.67 21.82 8.38
N PRO A 77 -15.16 23.02 8.73
CA PRO A 77 -15.56 24.02 7.75
C PRO A 77 -14.35 24.55 6.95
N ASN A 78 -14.62 25.25 5.84
CA ASN A 78 -13.57 25.86 5.02
C ASN A 78 -13.32 27.31 5.46
N ASP A 79 -12.65 27.49 6.59
CA ASP A 79 -12.27 28.80 7.14
C ASP A 79 -10.86 28.76 7.77
N ASP A 80 -10.29 29.94 8.05
CA ASP A 80 -8.93 30.07 8.57
C ASP A 80 -8.76 29.45 9.96
N GLN A 81 -9.81 29.44 10.78
CA GLN A 81 -9.78 28.79 12.09
C GLN A 81 -9.67 27.27 11.94
N SER A 82 -10.37 26.71 10.96
CA SER A 82 -10.36 25.28 10.63
C SER A 82 -9.02 24.81 10.05
N LYS A 83 -8.28 25.68 9.34
CA LYS A 83 -6.90 25.39 8.91
C LYS A 83 -5.98 25.16 10.11
N LEU A 84 -6.03 26.05 11.11
CA LEU A 84 -5.25 25.89 12.34
C LEU A 84 -5.67 24.63 13.10
N GLN A 85 -6.98 24.39 13.22
CA GLN A 85 -7.52 23.20 13.87
C GLN A 85 -7.11 21.91 13.15
N TYR A 86 -7.05 21.90 11.81
CA TYR A 86 -6.59 20.77 11.03
C TYR A 86 -5.14 20.38 11.38
N CYS A 87 -4.23 21.37 11.42
CA CYS A 87 -2.83 21.14 11.81
C CYS A 87 -2.73 20.55 13.23
N ASP A 88 -3.51 21.05 14.18
CA ASP A 88 -3.54 20.51 15.55
C ASP A 88 -4.09 19.08 15.61
N ILE A 89 -5.13 18.77 14.83
CA ILE A 89 -5.69 17.41 14.73
C ILE A 89 -4.62 16.44 14.19
N ILE A 90 -3.94 16.81 13.12
CA ILE A 90 -2.90 15.99 12.49
C ILE A 90 -1.73 15.78 13.46
N LYS A 91 -1.24 16.84 14.09
CA LYS A 91 -0.17 16.75 15.11
C LYS A 91 -0.53 15.80 16.25
N ASN A 92 -1.76 15.91 16.77
CA ASN A 92 -2.24 15.01 17.83
C ASN A 92 -2.36 13.55 17.34
N GLN A 93 -2.80 13.35 16.10
CA GLN A 93 -2.91 12.01 15.52
C GLN A 93 -1.54 11.36 15.30
N LEU A 94 -0.55 12.12 14.84
CA LEU A 94 0.84 11.67 14.71
C LEU A 94 1.42 11.23 16.05
N LEU A 95 1.20 12.01 17.12
CA LEU A 95 1.64 11.64 18.47
C LEU A 95 1.01 10.33 18.95
N ARG A 96 -0.30 10.14 18.71
CA ARG A 96 -1.00 8.89 19.04
C ARG A 96 -0.45 7.70 18.27
N ASN A 97 -0.24 7.87 16.97
CA ASN A 97 0.32 6.83 16.11
C ASN A 97 1.71 6.41 16.63
N GLN A 98 2.55 7.37 17.02
CA GLN A 98 3.87 7.10 17.58
C GLN A 98 3.79 6.41 18.95
N GLN A 99 2.92 6.88 19.85
CA GLN A 99 2.72 6.26 21.16
C GLN A 99 2.25 4.80 21.05
N HIS A 100 1.28 4.53 20.19
CA HIS A 100 0.81 3.17 19.93
C HIS A 100 1.93 2.30 19.36
N LEU A 101 2.63 2.76 18.31
CA LEU A 101 3.71 2.00 17.70
C LEU A 101 4.79 1.64 18.73
N ASN A 102 5.22 2.61 19.55
CA ASN A 102 6.20 2.39 20.61
C ASN A 102 5.73 1.39 21.68
N SER A 103 4.42 1.30 21.93
CA SER A 103 3.88 0.36 22.92
C SER A 103 3.94 -1.10 22.48
N ILE A 104 3.92 -1.36 21.16
CA ILE A 104 3.93 -2.72 20.60
C ILE A 104 5.28 -3.12 20.02
N LEU A 105 6.15 -2.17 19.69
CA LEU A 105 7.46 -2.43 19.08
C LEU A 105 8.30 -3.32 19.99
N ASN A 106 8.92 -4.35 19.42
CA ASN A 106 9.76 -5.33 20.13
C ASN A 106 9.06 -6.13 21.25
N SER A 107 7.72 -6.09 21.34
CA SER A 107 6.96 -6.88 22.32
C SER A 107 6.81 -8.35 21.93
N SER A 108 6.97 -8.68 20.63
CA SER A 108 6.88 -10.03 20.07
C SER A 108 7.76 -10.15 18.83
N PRO A 109 8.04 -11.37 18.33
CA PRO A 109 8.83 -11.55 17.11
C PRO A 109 8.29 -10.73 15.92
N GLY A 110 6.97 -10.81 15.67
CA GLY A 110 6.32 -10.09 14.56
C GLY A 110 6.35 -8.57 14.64
N THR A 111 6.57 -8.02 15.84
CA THR A 111 6.67 -6.57 16.09
C THR A 111 8.10 -6.09 16.28
N THR A 112 9.09 -6.98 16.14
CA THR A 112 10.52 -6.65 16.16
C THR A 112 10.98 -6.46 14.71
N ILE A 113 11.34 -5.24 14.33
CA ILE A 113 11.81 -4.95 12.97
C ILE A 113 13.16 -5.64 12.77
N ASN A 114 13.27 -6.46 11.72
CA ASN A 114 14.54 -7.07 11.34
C ASN A 114 15.59 -5.97 11.06
N PRO A 115 16.75 -5.94 11.74
CA PRO A 115 17.75 -4.89 11.55
C PRO A 115 18.25 -4.74 10.10
N LYS A 116 18.16 -5.80 9.28
CA LYS A 116 18.51 -5.73 7.86
C LYS A 116 17.64 -4.75 7.07
N ILE A 117 16.37 -4.56 7.49
CA ILE A 117 15.45 -3.57 6.92
C ILE A 117 15.96 -2.15 7.16
N LEU A 118 16.54 -1.87 8.33
CA LEU A 118 16.99 -0.53 8.68
C LEU A 118 18.36 -0.19 8.09
N ASN A 119 19.21 -1.20 7.93
CA ASN A 119 20.59 -1.02 7.48
C ASN A 119 20.78 -1.20 5.97
N ASN A 120 19.74 -1.60 5.23
CA ASN A 120 19.80 -2.03 3.83
C ASN A 120 20.96 -2.98 3.59
N ASP A 121 20.80 -4.25 3.99
CA ASP A 121 21.80 -5.28 3.74
C ASP A 121 22.02 -5.49 2.23
N LYS A 122 23.05 -4.85 1.68
CA LYS A 122 23.46 -4.94 0.26
C LYS A 122 24.34 -6.15 -0.05
N THR A 123 24.35 -7.18 0.80
CA THR A 123 25.09 -8.42 0.53
C THR A 123 24.66 -8.98 -0.84
N PRO A 124 25.60 -9.24 -1.77
CA PRO A 124 25.27 -9.66 -3.12
C PRO A 124 24.42 -10.93 -3.19
N CYS A 125 23.30 -10.90 -3.88
CA CYS A 125 22.37 -12.02 -4.04
C CYS A 125 21.86 -12.15 -5.48
N SER A 126 21.11 -13.21 -5.77
CA SER A 126 20.58 -13.47 -7.11
C SER A 126 19.09 -13.77 -7.10
N LYS A 127 18.58 -14.54 -6.13
CA LYS A 127 17.19 -14.99 -6.13
C LYS A 127 16.40 -14.36 -5.00
N VAL A 128 15.43 -13.51 -5.35
CA VAL A 128 14.71 -12.65 -4.39
C VAL A 128 13.22 -12.71 -4.63
N PHE A 129 12.43 -12.70 -3.55
CA PHE A 129 10.99 -12.52 -3.62
C PHE A 129 10.64 -11.11 -3.13
N LEU A 130 10.14 -10.28 -4.04
CA LEU A 130 9.68 -8.92 -3.84
C LEU A 130 8.20 -8.89 -3.47
N PHE A 131 7.86 -8.11 -2.45
CA PHE A 131 6.49 -7.97 -1.94
C PHE A 131 6.11 -6.49 -1.90
N ASP A 132 5.07 -6.12 -2.64
CA ASP A 132 4.37 -4.88 -2.36
C ASP A 132 3.68 -4.90 -0.98
N ILE A 133 3.27 -3.74 -0.46
CA ILE A 133 2.67 -3.62 0.88
C ILE A 133 1.19 -3.28 0.79
N ASP A 134 0.85 -2.11 0.28
CA ASP A 134 -0.49 -1.55 0.31
C ASP A 134 -1.44 -2.37 -0.57
N ASN A 135 -2.58 -2.82 -0.04
CA ASN A 135 -3.51 -3.75 -0.72
C ASN A 135 -2.92 -5.12 -1.13
N CYS A 136 -1.64 -5.36 -0.89
CA CYS A 136 -0.96 -6.63 -1.10
C CYS A 136 -0.84 -7.42 0.21
N LEU A 137 0.01 -6.95 1.15
CA LEU A 137 0.20 -7.59 2.47
C LEU A 137 -0.99 -7.38 3.41
N TYR A 138 -1.92 -6.50 3.07
CA TYR A 138 -3.20 -6.40 3.76
C TYR A 138 -4.34 -6.22 2.76
N SER A 139 -5.55 -6.55 3.21
CA SER A 139 -6.70 -6.58 2.31
C SER A 139 -7.11 -5.19 1.80
N LYS A 140 -7.40 -5.06 0.49
CA LYS A 140 -8.03 -3.86 -0.09
C LYS A 140 -9.40 -3.56 0.56
N LYS A 141 -10.04 -4.59 1.13
CA LYS A 141 -11.32 -4.50 1.87
C LYS A 141 -11.22 -3.72 3.18
N LEU A 142 -10.00 -3.46 3.68
CA LEU A 142 -9.78 -2.53 4.81
C LEU A 142 -10.04 -1.07 4.45
N ASN A 143 -10.18 -0.75 3.15
CA ASN A 143 -10.47 0.58 2.64
C ASN A 143 -9.49 1.67 3.12
N ILE A 144 -8.24 1.31 3.43
CA ILE A 144 -7.20 2.26 3.83
C ILE A 144 -6.93 3.28 2.72
N HIS A 145 -6.96 2.84 1.46
CA HIS A 145 -6.87 3.75 0.31
C HIS A 145 -7.98 4.82 0.31
N MET A 146 -9.22 4.49 0.72
CA MET A 146 -10.28 5.50 0.84
C MET A 146 -9.95 6.54 1.89
N LEU A 147 -9.43 6.10 3.03
CA LEU A 147 -9.02 6.98 4.10
C LEU A 147 -7.87 7.88 3.64
N MET A 148 -6.90 7.32 2.91
CA MET A 148 -5.83 8.06 2.27
C MET A 148 -6.36 9.19 1.40
N GLN A 149 -7.34 8.91 0.54
CA GLN A 149 -7.93 9.91 -0.35
C GLN A 149 -8.62 11.05 0.41
N ILE A 150 -9.20 10.78 1.59
CA ILE A 150 -9.76 11.83 2.46
C ILE A 150 -8.64 12.75 2.96
N PHE A 151 -7.54 12.19 3.46
CA PHE A 151 -6.41 12.98 3.98
C PHE A 151 -5.70 13.78 2.89
N ILE A 152 -5.51 13.20 1.70
CA ILE A 152 -4.94 13.91 0.54
C ILE A 152 -5.79 15.12 0.18
N ARG A 153 -7.11 14.95 0.14
CA ARG A 153 -8.04 16.06 -0.14
C ARG A 153 -7.99 17.14 0.93
N LYS A 154 -7.91 16.75 2.21
CA LYS A 154 -7.81 17.69 3.32
C LYS A 154 -6.48 18.45 3.31
N TYR A 155 -5.40 17.79 2.90
CA TYR A 155 -4.13 18.47 2.64
C TYR A 155 -4.25 19.51 1.51
N PHE A 156 -4.85 19.15 0.38
CA PHE A 156 -5.04 20.10 -0.73
C PHE A 156 -5.89 21.29 -0.31
N GLN A 157 -6.96 21.06 0.44
CA GLN A 157 -7.86 22.09 0.90
C GLN A 157 -7.18 23.05 1.90
N TYR A 158 -6.55 22.51 2.95
CA TYR A 158 -6.13 23.33 4.09
C TYR A 158 -4.65 23.73 4.08
N ILE A 159 -3.81 23.05 3.32
CA ILE A 159 -2.37 23.35 3.23
C ILE A 159 -2.03 24.00 1.88
N LEU A 160 -2.63 23.53 0.79
CA LEU A 160 -2.36 24.06 -0.55
C LEU A 160 -3.37 25.11 -1.02
N ASP A 161 -4.40 25.40 -0.23
CA ASP A 161 -5.50 26.33 -0.58
C ASP A 161 -6.14 26.04 -1.94
N LEU A 162 -6.21 24.76 -2.33
CA LEU A 162 -6.83 24.31 -3.57
C LEU A 162 -8.33 24.10 -3.34
N ASP A 163 -9.10 25.18 -3.52
CA ASP A 163 -10.50 25.30 -3.11
C ASP A 163 -11.52 24.42 -3.88
N SER A 164 -11.16 23.82 -5.03
CA SER A 164 -12.13 23.02 -5.81
C SER A 164 -11.87 21.52 -5.74
N TYR A 165 -12.81 20.82 -5.10
CA TYR A 165 -12.89 19.36 -4.99
C TYR A 165 -12.65 18.63 -6.32
N ASP A 166 -13.27 19.11 -7.39
CA ASP A 166 -13.14 18.49 -8.72
C ASP A 166 -11.72 18.58 -9.26
N VAL A 167 -10.98 19.65 -8.93
CA VAL A 167 -9.57 19.78 -9.32
C VAL A 167 -8.73 18.82 -8.49
N ALA A 168 -8.89 18.80 -7.16
CA ALA A 168 -8.17 17.89 -6.28
C ALA A 168 -8.33 16.41 -6.69
N LYS A 169 -9.57 16.00 -6.96
CA LYS A 169 -9.90 14.64 -7.40
C LYS A 169 -9.30 14.32 -8.77
N LYS A 170 -9.49 15.19 -9.77
CA LYS A 170 -8.95 14.97 -11.12
C LYS A 170 -7.43 14.92 -11.12
N LEU A 171 -6.77 15.77 -10.32
CA LEU A 171 -5.31 15.76 -10.18
C LEU A 171 -4.84 14.46 -9.53
N ASN A 172 -5.47 14.03 -8.43
CA ASN A 172 -5.11 12.78 -7.77
C ASN A 172 -5.27 11.56 -8.69
N GLU A 173 -6.43 11.40 -9.33
CA GLU A 173 -6.69 10.30 -10.26
C GLU A 173 -5.75 10.34 -11.48
N LYS A 174 -5.54 11.54 -12.04
CA LYS A 174 -4.59 11.74 -13.15
C LYS A 174 -3.19 11.32 -12.74
N TYR A 175 -2.69 11.79 -11.59
CA TYR A 175 -1.31 11.58 -11.19
C TYR A 175 -1.02 10.19 -10.68
N TYR A 176 -1.96 9.57 -9.99
CA TYR A 176 -1.88 8.16 -9.69
C TYR A 176 -1.80 7.33 -10.97
N LYS A 177 -2.70 7.57 -11.93
CA LYS A 177 -2.69 6.85 -13.21
C LYS A 177 -1.45 7.15 -14.05
N GLN A 178 -0.94 8.37 -14.07
CA GLN A 178 0.18 8.73 -14.93
C GLN A 178 1.53 8.35 -14.32
N TYR A 179 1.71 8.58 -13.02
CA TYR A 179 3.00 8.48 -12.34
C TYR A 179 3.11 7.30 -11.35
N GLY A 180 2.01 6.60 -11.04
CA GLY A 180 1.97 5.55 -10.02
C GLY A 180 1.97 6.08 -8.58
N LEU A 181 2.10 7.39 -8.40
CA LEU A 181 2.10 8.07 -7.11
C LEU A 181 1.64 9.53 -7.30
N ALA A 182 0.57 9.94 -6.62
CA ALA A 182 -0.06 11.24 -6.82
C ALA A 182 0.88 12.42 -6.52
N ILE A 183 1.68 12.31 -5.45
CA ILE A 183 2.61 13.38 -5.03
C ILE A 183 3.72 13.64 -6.07
N LYS A 184 4.19 12.61 -6.78
CA LYS A 184 5.17 12.75 -7.87
C LYS A 184 4.60 13.61 -9.01
N GLY A 185 3.34 13.40 -9.36
CA GLY A 185 2.68 14.20 -10.40
C GLY A 185 2.45 15.65 -9.97
N LEU A 186 2.05 15.89 -8.71
CA LEU A 186 1.91 17.24 -8.18
C LEU A 186 3.21 18.03 -8.24
N ILE A 187 4.33 17.44 -7.80
CA ILE A 187 5.63 18.11 -7.81
C ILE A 187 6.09 18.46 -9.23
N ASN A 188 5.89 17.52 -10.17
CA ASN A 188 6.38 17.67 -11.54
C ASN A 188 5.53 18.64 -12.37
N GLU A 189 4.21 18.63 -12.18
CA GLU A 189 3.30 19.45 -12.98
C GLU A 189 2.87 20.75 -12.29
N HIS A 190 3.06 20.86 -10.98
CA HIS A 190 2.76 22.06 -10.18
C HIS A 190 3.95 22.52 -9.32
N PRO A 191 5.11 22.82 -9.93
CA PRO A 191 6.29 23.29 -9.19
C PRO A 191 6.06 24.64 -8.49
N ASP A 192 5.03 25.40 -8.90
CA ASP A 192 4.59 26.65 -8.29
C ASP A 192 4.01 26.46 -6.88
N LEU A 193 3.43 25.30 -6.58
CA LEU A 193 2.88 24.96 -5.26
C LEU A 193 3.96 24.66 -4.21
N LYS A 194 5.21 24.43 -4.63
CA LYS A 194 6.37 24.17 -3.75
C LYS A 194 6.10 23.13 -2.65
N ILE A 195 5.43 22.03 -3.02
CA ILE A 195 5.02 20.99 -2.08
C ILE A 195 6.25 20.29 -1.53
N ASP A 196 6.39 20.25 -0.20
CA ASP A 196 7.34 19.36 0.48
C ASP A 196 6.73 17.94 0.56
N PRO A 197 7.31 16.92 -0.10
CA PRO A 197 6.75 15.58 -0.08
C PRO A 197 6.82 14.92 1.31
N VAL A 198 7.77 15.32 2.17
CA VAL A 198 7.86 14.83 3.55
C VAL A 198 6.76 15.46 4.41
N GLU A 199 6.47 16.74 4.22
CA GLU A 199 5.32 17.39 4.86
C GLU A 199 4.01 16.72 4.41
N TYR A 200 3.82 16.54 3.11
CA TYR A 200 2.67 15.82 2.56
C TYR A 200 2.50 14.45 3.23
N ASN A 201 3.56 13.67 3.36
CA ASN A 201 3.53 12.37 4.04
C ASN A 201 3.08 12.46 5.50
N ASN A 202 3.56 13.47 6.24
CA ASN A 202 3.16 13.70 7.63
C ASN A 202 1.65 13.95 7.75
N PHE A 203 1.08 14.69 6.80
CA PHE A 203 -0.35 15.02 6.78
C PHE A 203 -1.23 13.94 6.16
N VAL A 204 -0.65 12.97 5.45
CA VAL A 204 -1.37 11.96 4.70
C VAL A 204 -1.10 10.57 5.29
N ASP A 205 -0.07 9.86 4.84
CA ASP A 205 0.21 8.47 5.23
C ASP A 205 0.47 8.34 6.74
N ASP A 206 1.33 9.21 7.30
CA ASP A 206 1.72 9.11 8.71
C ASP A 206 0.57 9.47 9.66
N ALA A 207 -0.38 10.30 9.21
CA ALA A 207 -1.54 10.71 10.00
C ALA A 207 -2.64 9.64 10.03
N LEU A 208 -2.62 8.64 9.15
CA LEU A 208 -3.62 7.58 9.14
C LEU A 208 -3.64 6.81 10.49
N PRO A 209 -4.81 6.58 11.12
CA PRO A 209 -4.94 5.80 12.34
C PRO A 209 -4.87 4.28 12.05
N LEU A 210 -3.80 3.81 11.42
CA LEU A 210 -3.68 2.42 10.94
C LEU A 210 -3.83 1.37 12.04
N HIS A 211 -3.46 1.68 13.29
CA HIS A 211 -3.58 0.75 14.42
C HIS A 211 -5.03 0.43 14.80
N ASP A 212 -5.98 1.27 14.38
CA ASP A 212 -7.41 1.03 14.58
C ASP A 212 -8.02 0.17 13.44
N ILE A 213 -7.24 -0.16 12.41
CA ILE A 213 -7.70 -0.78 11.15
C ILE A 213 -6.94 -2.07 10.85
N ILE A 214 -5.61 -2.03 10.92
CA ILE A 214 -4.72 -3.17 10.67
C ILE A 214 -4.52 -3.92 11.98
N THR A 215 -4.86 -5.20 11.97
CA THR A 215 -4.59 -6.15 13.05
C THR A 215 -3.56 -7.19 12.59
N PRO A 216 -2.90 -7.89 13.52
CA PRO A 216 -2.00 -8.99 13.16
C PRO A 216 -2.70 -10.04 12.28
N ASP A 217 -2.03 -10.46 11.21
CA ASP A 217 -2.54 -11.48 10.28
C ASP A 217 -1.71 -12.76 10.43
N LEU A 218 -2.25 -13.71 11.18
CA LEU A 218 -1.57 -14.97 11.50
C LEU A 218 -1.47 -15.92 10.29
N GLU A 219 -2.40 -15.83 9.34
CA GLU A 219 -2.43 -16.68 8.15
C GLU A 219 -1.41 -16.20 7.12
N LEU A 220 -1.35 -14.89 6.90
CA LEU A 220 -0.27 -14.25 6.15
C LEU A 220 1.09 -14.57 6.75
N ARG A 221 1.24 -14.37 8.07
CA ARG A 221 2.50 -14.65 8.77
C ARG A 221 2.94 -16.10 8.60
N ALA A 222 2.02 -17.06 8.76
CA ALA A 222 2.32 -18.48 8.58
C ALA A 222 2.80 -18.79 7.15
N THR A 223 2.16 -18.21 6.15
CA THR A 223 2.55 -18.38 4.74
C THR A 223 3.94 -17.79 4.46
N LEU A 224 4.23 -16.59 4.95
CA LEU A 224 5.53 -15.95 4.80
C LEU A 224 6.64 -16.73 5.52
N ILE A 225 6.35 -17.33 6.68
CA ILE A 225 7.28 -18.23 7.38
C ILE A 225 7.61 -19.44 6.51
N LYS A 226 6.60 -20.12 5.94
CA LYS A 226 6.84 -21.26 5.04
C LYS A 226 7.76 -20.88 3.86
N ILE A 227 7.52 -19.71 3.24
CA ILE A 227 8.36 -19.20 2.15
C ILE A 227 9.80 -18.97 2.62
N LYS A 228 9.99 -18.40 3.82
CA LYS A 228 11.32 -18.15 4.38
C LYS A 228 12.05 -19.45 4.73
N GLU A 229 11.34 -20.42 5.30
CA GLU A 229 11.87 -21.72 5.74
C GLU A 229 12.24 -22.65 4.58
N SER A 230 11.63 -22.49 3.40
CA SER A 230 11.97 -23.27 2.22
C SER A 230 13.38 -22.99 1.69
N LYS A 231 13.97 -21.85 2.08
CA LYS A 231 15.33 -21.41 1.70
C LYS A 231 15.55 -21.36 0.19
N LYS A 232 14.47 -21.25 -0.60
CA LYS A 232 14.54 -21.14 -2.07
C LYS A 232 14.91 -19.74 -2.54
N PHE A 233 14.88 -18.75 -1.65
CA PHE A 233 15.23 -17.35 -1.89
C PHE A 233 16.38 -16.92 -0.98
N ASP A 234 17.28 -16.11 -1.52
CA ASP A 234 18.35 -15.49 -0.75
C ASP A 234 17.80 -14.42 0.20
N LYS A 235 16.76 -13.69 -0.25
CA LYS A 235 16.10 -12.61 0.48
C LYS A 235 14.60 -12.56 0.17
N MET A 236 13.81 -12.22 1.19
CA MET A 236 12.46 -11.68 1.03
C MET A 236 12.52 -10.17 1.22
N TRP A 237 11.98 -9.39 0.30
CA TRP A 237 12.24 -7.95 0.27
C TRP A 237 10.95 -7.15 0.04
N LEU A 238 10.74 -6.11 0.84
CA LEU A 238 9.61 -5.20 0.70
C LEU A 238 9.90 -4.19 -0.42
N TYR A 239 8.96 -3.99 -1.33
CA TYR A 239 9.10 -3.07 -2.47
C TYR A 239 7.82 -2.25 -2.67
N THR A 240 7.78 -1.04 -2.13
CA THR A 240 6.57 -0.19 -2.04
C THR A 240 6.78 1.20 -2.64
N ASN A 241 5.69 1.81 -3.10
CA ASN A 241 5.64 3.23 -3.49
C ASN A 241 5.46 4.18 -2.29
N ALA A 242 5.09 3.67 -1.12
CA ALA A 242 4.93 4.48 0.08
C ALA A 242 6.29 4.93 0.66
N TYR A 243 6.25 5.91 1.58
CA TYR A 243 7.45 6.28 2.34
C TYR A 243 7.77 5.25 3.43
N LYS A 244 9.02 5.23 3.89
CA LYS A 244 9.50 4.22 4.85
C LYS A 244 8.73 4.18 6.17
N THR A 245 8.23 5.32 6.66
CA THR A 245 7.52 5.39 7.95
C THR A 245 6.20 4.62 7.89
N HIS A 246 5.45 4.77 6.80
CA HIS A 246 4.24 4.00 6.54
C HIS A 246 4.53 2.51 6.38
N ALA A 247 5.51 2.16 5.53
CA ALA A 247 5.91 0.77 5.28
C ALA A 247 6.24 0.02 6.58
N LEU A 248 7.06 0.62 7.45
CA LEU A 248 7.46 0.03 8.74
C LEU A 248 6.28 -0.10 9.70
N ARG A 249 5.36 0.87 9.72
CA ARG A 249 4.14 0.78 10.55
C ARG A 249 3.25 -0.37 10.11
N CYS A 250 3.01 -0.53 8.81
CA CYS A 250 2.18 -1.60 8.27
C CYS A 250 2.70 -2.99 8.66
N ILE A 251 3.99 -3.27 8.44
CA ILE A 251 4.56 -4.59 8.76
C ILE A 251 4.61 -4.89 10.26
N VAL A 252 4.78 -3.87 11.11
CA VAL A 252 4.72 -4.04 12.57
C VAL A 252 3.30 -4.34 13.03
N LEU A 253 2.29 -3.61 12.53
CA LEU A 253 0.88 -3.84 12.87
C LEU A 253 0.37 -5.20 12.37
N LEU A 254 0.80 -5.64 11.19
CA LEU A 254 0.52 -6.98 10.66
C LEU A 254 1.24 -8.10 11.42
N GLY A 255 2.25 -7.77 12.23
CA GLY A 255 3.04 -8.75 12.96
C GLY A 255 3.97 -9.57 12.07
N ILE A 256 4.59 -8.95 11.06
CA ILE A 256 5.47 -9.61 10.07
C ILE A 256 6.83 -8.88 9.91
N ALA A 257 7.17 -7.96 10.82
CA ALA A 257 8.33 -7.08 10.70
C ALA A 257 9.70 -7.79 10.80
N ASP A 258 9.73 -9.02 11.32
CA ASP A 258 10.92 -9.88 11.44
C ASP A 258 11.20 -10.72 10.20
N LEU A 259 10.22 -10.85 9.29
CA LEU A 259 10.29 -11.84 8.20
C LEU A 259 11.04 -11.36 6.95
N PHE A 260 11.18 -10.04 6.77
CA PHE A 260 11.81 -9.45 5.58
C PHE A 260 13.28 -9.09 5.83
N ASP A 261 14.08 -9.17 4.78
CA ASP A 261 15.51 -8.89 4.79
C ASP A 261 15.85 -7.47 4.32
N GLY A 262 14.85 -6.69 3.86
CA GLY A 262 15.06 -5.31 3.43
C GLY A 262 13.80 -4.60 2.96
N LEU A 263 13.96 -3.32 2.65
CA LEU A 263 12.91 -2.43 2.16
C LEU A 263 13.45 -1.48 1.09
N THR A 264 12.86 -1.53 -0.09
CA THR A 264 12.92 -0.47 -1.09
C THR A 264 11.60 0.31 -1.04
N PHE A 265 11.70 1.59 -0.73
CA PHE A 265 10.59 2.53 -0.64
C PHE A 265 10.85 3.72 -1.58
N CYS A 266 9.80 4.50 -1.88
CA CYS A 266 9.91 5.76 -2.61
C CYS A 266 10.51 6.83 -1.69
N ASP A 267 11.71 7.32 -1.95
CA ASP A 267 12.35 8.30 -1.07
C ASP A 267 11.84 9.71 -1.33
N TYR A 268 10.91 10.15 -0.49
CA TYR A 268 10.28 11.47 -0.56
C TYR A 268 11.26 12.63 -0.33
N LYS A 269 12.48 12.36 0.15
CA LYS A 269 13.53 13.39 0.25
C LYS A 269 14.25 13.62 -1.08
N MET A 270 14.20 12.67 -2.00
CA MET A 270 14.86 12.74 -3.31
C MET A 270 13.90 13.35 -4.33
N VAL A 271 13.49 14.60 -4.14
CA VAL A 271 12.41 15.24 -4.91
C VAL A 271 12.61 15.17 -6.42
N GLN A 272 13.83 15.42 -6.91
CA GLN A 272 14.15 15.41 -8.35
C GLN A 272 14.29 14.00 -8.93
N ASP A 273 14.78 13.06 -8.11
CA ASP A 273 15.05 11.68 -8.50
C ASP A 273 14.03 10.71 -7.91
N MET A 274 12.81 11.21 -7.63
CA MET A 274 11.77 10.42 -6.98
C MET A 274 11.36 9.26 -7.88
N SER A 275 11.73 8.06 -7.47
CA SER A 275 11.48 6.82 -8.19
C SER A 275 10.40 6.02 -7.48
N CYS A 276 9.40 5.60 -8.25
CA CYS A 276 8.28 4.79 -7.79
C CYS A 276 7.83 3.88 -8.93
N LYS A 277 7.28 2.71 -8.61
CA LYS A 277 6.67 1.81 -9.58
C LYS A 277 5.53 2.54 -10.33
N PRO A 278 5.33 2.29 -11.63
CA PRO A 278 6.02 1.29 -12.48
C PRO A 278 7.27 1.85 -13.22
N ASP A 279 7.83 2.97 -12.80
CA ASP A 279 8.99 3.58 -13.45
C ASP A 279 10.23 2.67 -13.37
N ILE A 280 10.94 2.45 -14.50
CA ILE A 280 12.15 1.61 -14.57
C ILE A 280 13.22 2.06 -13.57
N SER A 281 13.32 3.36 -13.28
CA SER A 281 14.24 3.90 -12.26
C SER A 281 14.02 3.28 -10.87
N SER A 282 12.78 2.95 -10.53
CA SER A 282 12.42 2.30 -9.26
C SER A 282 12.97 0.86 -9.20
N TYR A 283 12.99 0.14 -10.32
CA TYR A 283 13.53 -1.22 -10.40
C TYR A 283 15.05 -1.23 -10.33
N TRP A 284 15.72 -0.22 -10.91
CA TRP A 284 17.15 0.00 -10.71
C TRP A 284 17.49 0.24 -9.24
N LYS A 285 16.79 1.18 -8.60
CA LYS A 285 16.93 1.46 -7.17
C LYS A 285 16.72 0.21 -6.33
N MET A 286 15.66 -0.55 -6.60
CA MET A 286 15.36 -1.81 -5.92
C MET A 286 16.50 -2.81 -6.08
N ALA A 287 17.00 -3.01 -7.31
CA ALA A 287 18.08 -3.95 -7.56
C ALA A 287 19.38 -3.58 -6.83
N GLU A 288 19.68 -2.28 -6.71
CA GLU A 288 20.82 -1.76 -5.94
C GLU A 288 20.64 -1.88 -4.43
N ASP A 289 19.44 -1.60 -3.91
CA ASP A 289 19.11 -1.72 -2.49
C ASP A 289 19.19 -3.17 -2.03
N VAL A 290 18.70 -4.10 -2.85
CA VAL A 290 18.74 -5.55 -2.62
C VAL A 290 20.16 -6.11 -2.76
N GLY A 291 21.00 -5.52 -3.61
CA GLY A 291 22.32 -6.06 -3.97
C GLY A 291 22.25 -7.17 -5.03
N LEU A 292 21.39 -7.03 -6.05
CA LEU A 292 21.26 -8.02 -7.12
C LEU A 292 22.47 -8.02 -8.05
N LYS A 293 23.01 -9.21 -8.30
CA LYS A 293 24.12 -9.46 -9.23
C LYS A 293 23.64 -9.41 -10.68
N GLY A 294 24.48 -8.88 -11.57
CA GLY A 294 24.21 -8.75 -13.01
C GLY A 294 24.73 -7.41 -13.54
N GLU A 295 25.00 -7.34 -14.85
CA GLU A 295 25.46 -6.12 -15.52
C GLU A 295 24.28 -5.28 -15.99
N THR A 296 23.25 -5.95 -16.53
CA THR A 296 22.01 -5.32 -16.98
C THR A 296 20.87 -5.52 -15.99
N LEU A 297 19.81 -4.71 -16.10
CA LEU A 297 18.64 -4.85 -15.24
C LEU A 297 17.88 -6.17 -15.48
N ASP A 298 17.78 -6.62 -16.73
CA ASP A 298 17.23 -7.92 -17.10
C ASP A 298 17.97 -9.07 -16.38
N GLU A 299 19.30 -9.07 -16.44
CA GLU A 299 20.12 -10.08 -15.78
C GLU A 299 19.96 -10.09 -14.27
N LYS A 300 19.81 -8.91 -13.66
CA LYS A 300 19.60 -8.75 -12.22
C LYS A 300 18.25 -9.32 -11.79
N LEU A 301 17.22 -9.14 -12.61
CA LEU A 301 15.84 -9.46 -12.26
C LEU A 301 15.38 -10.86 -12.71
N LYS A 302 16.15 -11.55 -13.55
CA LYS A 302 15.77 -12.86 -14.12
C LYS A 302 15.42 -13.98 -13.13
N GLU A 303 15.92 -13.89 -11.89
CA GLU A 303 15.62 -14.84 -10.80
C GLU A 303 14.69 -14.22 -9.72
N CYS A 304 14.16 -13.02 -9.97
CA CYS A 304 13.26 -12.33 -9.04
C CYS A 304 11.81 -12.78 -9.24
N TYR A 305 11.12 -12.94 -8.12
CA TYR A 305 9.68 -13.15 -8.02
C TYR A 305 9.07 -11.85 -7.49
N PHE A 306 7.91 -11.45 -7.99
CA PHE A 306 7.27 -10.21 -7.57
C PHE A 306 5.77 -10.38 -7.40
N ILE A 307 5.25 -10.05 -6.20
CA ILE A 307 3.82 -9.99 -5.91
C ILE A 307 3.38 -8.55 -5.64
N ASP A 308 2.35 -8.11 -6.35
CA ASP A 308 1.83 -6.72 -6.34
C ASP A 308 0.33 -6.74 -6.70
N ASP A 309 -0.45 -5.76 -6.24
CA ASP A 309 -1.87 -5.61 -6.60
C ASP A 309 -2.06 -4.83 -7.90
N SER A 310 -1.04 -4.08 -8.34
CA SER A 310 -1.05 -3.30 -9.58
C SER A 310 -0.49 -4.11 -10.75
N LEU A 311 -1.37 -4.43 -11.70
CA LEU A 311 -1.00 -5.12 -12.93
C LEU A 311 0.12 -4.38 -13.69
N ARG A 312 0.10 -3.04 -13.70
CA ARG A 312 1.12 -2.23 -14.40
C ARG A 312 2.52 -2.40 -13.82
N ASN A 313 2.63 -2.56 -12.50
CA ASN A 313 3.91 -2.85 -11.85
C ASN A 313 4.42 -4.23 -12.29
N LEU A 314 3.52 -5.20 -12.42
CA LEU A 314 3.87 -6.55 -12.84
C LEU A 314 4.23 -6.64 -14.32
N GLU A 315 3.55 -5.87 -15.18
CA GLU A 315 3.89 -5.76 -16.61
C GLU A 315 5.30 -5.24 -16.81
N THR A 316 5.71 -4.19 -16.09
CA THR A 316 7.11 -3.73 -16.10
C THR A 316 8.07 -4.79 -15.57
N GLY A 317 7.68 -5.54 -14.54
CA GLY A 317 8.48 -6.68 -14.05
C GLY A 317 8.69 -7.76 -15.11
N ILE A 318 7.64 -8.10 -15.87
CA ILE A 318 7.72 -9.05 -16.99
C ILE A 318 8.65 -8.53 -18.09
N GLN A 319 8.51 -7.26 -18.48
CA GLN A 319 9.37 -6.60 -19.48
C GLN A 319 10.84 -6.56 -19.09
N LEU A 320 11.12 -6.54 -17.78
CA LEU A 320 12.46 -6.63 -17.22
C LEU A 320 12.86 -8.08 -16.89
N ASN A 321 12.19 -9.05 -17.50
CA ASN A 321 12.46 -10.48 -17.46
C ASN A 321 12.41 -11.11 -16.07
N MET A 322 11.60 -10.58 -15.15
CA MET A 322 11.36 -11.25 -13.88
C MET A 322 10.90 -12.70 -14.07
N LYS A 323 11.36 -13.59 -13.17
CA LYS A 323 11.08 -15.03 -13.25
C LYS A 323 9.58 -15.31 -13.16
N GLN A 324 8.92 -14.63 -12.24
CA GLN A 324 7.51 -14.81 -11.95
C GLN A 324 6.91 -13.53 -11.40
N CYS A 325 5.87 -13.04 -12.07
CA CYS A 325 5.00 -12.00 -11.54
C CYS A 325 3.69 -12.62 -11.04
N ILE A 326 3.21 -12.18 -9.89
CA ILE A 326 1.99 -12.63 -9.22
C ILE A 326 1.12 -11.40 -8.93
N LEU A 327 -0.09 -11.39 -9.48
CA LEU A 327 -1.12 -10.41 -9.19
C LEU A 327 -1.97 -10.90 -8.03
N ILE A 328 -2.09 -10.08 -6.98
CA ILE A 328 -3.05 -10.33 -5.91
C ILE A 328 -4.34 -9.56 -6.21
N ASP A 329 -5.40 -10.28 -6.56
CA ASP A 329 -6.74 -9.72 -6.77
C ASP A 329 -7.75 -10.39 -5.85
N GLN A 330 -8.10 -9.70 -4.77
CA GLN A 330 -8.91 -10.23 -3.66
C GLN A 330 -10.40 -10.41 -3.97
N ASP A 331 -10.81 -10.11 -5.22
CA ASP A 331 -12.14 -10.43 -5.76
C ASP A 331 -12.16 -11.77 -6.49
N VAL A 332 -10.98 -12.38 -6.72
CA VAL A 332 -10.81 -13.69 -7.34
C VAL A 332 -11.02 -14.78 -6.30
N THR A 333 -11.76 -15.81 -6.69
CA THR A 333 -12.10 -16.97 -5.83
C THR A 333 -11.30 -18.23 -6.16
N GLU A 334 -10.79 -18.34 -7.39
CA GLU A 334 -9.91 -19.42 -7.82
C GLU A 334 -8.73 -18.85 -8.59
N PRO A 335 -7.48 -19.27 -8.31
CA PRO A 335 -6.33 -18.80 -9.06
C PRO A 335 -6.40 -19.08 -10.56
N TYR A 336 -5.85 -18.17 -11.36
CA TYR A 336 -5.75 -18.30 -12.81
C TYR A 336 -4.49 -17.61 -13.34
N GLU A 337 -4.29 -17.59 -14.65
CA GLU A 337 -3.15 -16.94 -15.30
C GLU A 337 -3.63 -15.91 -16.32
N ILE A 338 -2.91 -14.79 -16.41
CA ILE A 338 -3.04 -13.80 -17.48
C ILE A 338 -1.88 -14.02 -18.45
N ASN A 339 -2.17 -14.19 -19.74
CA ASN A 339 -1.16 -14.14 -20.79
C ASN A 339 -0.67 -12.69 -20.91
N ALA A 340 0.62 -12.46 -20.65
CA ALA A 340 1.21 -11.13 -20.77
C ALA A 340 1.29 -10.71 -22.24
N VAL A 341 1.51 -9.42 -22.49
CA VAL A 341 1.74 -8.89 -23.85
C VAL A 341 2.98 -9.53 -24.49
N GLU A 342 3.97 -9.88 -23.68
CA GLU A 342 5.16 -10.59 -24.13
C GLU A 342 4.88 -12.08 -24.32
N ASP A 343 5.19 -12.58 -25.51
CA ASP A 343 4.87 -13.94 -25.91
C ASP A 343 5.52 -14.98 -24.97
N GLY A 344 4.70 -15.94 -24.53
CA GLY A 344 5.10 -17.00 -23.61
C GLY A 344 5.27 -16.58 -22.13
N LYS A 345 5.15 -15.29 -21.78
CA LYS A 345 5.16 -14.82 -20.39
C LYS A 345 3.75 -14.80 -19.81
N LYS A 346 3.64 -15.16 -18.52
CA LYS A 346 2.36 -15.22 -17.81
C LYS A 346 2.44 -14.58 -16.44
N ILE A 347 1.36 -13.94 -16.03
CA ILE A 347 1.16 -13.40 -14.68
C ILE A 347 0.19 -14.34 -13.96
N LYS A 348 0.59 -14.86 -12.81
CA LYS A 348 -0.28 -15.70 -11.97
C LYS A 348 -1.20 -14.80 -11.15
N VAL A 349 -2.47 -15.10 -11.09
CA VAL A 349 -3.45 -14.33 -10.30
C VAL A 349 -3.90 -15.18 -9.12
N VAL A 350 -3.85 -14.59 -7.93
CA VAL A 350 -4.27 -15.21 -6.66
C VAL A 350 -5.25 -14.31 -5.93
N GLY A 351 -6.19 -14.90 -5.18
CA GLY A 351 -7.11 -14.15 -4.34
C GLY A 351 -6.51 -13.77 -2.99
N SER A 352 -5.56 -14.58 -2.52
CA SER A 352 -4.91 -14.42 -1.22
C SER A 352 -3.53 -15.06 -1.18
N PHE A 353 -2.78 -14.84 -0.10
CA PHE A 353 -1.45 -15.44 0.07
C PHE A 353 -1.48 -16.96 0.22
N THR A 354 -2.58 -17.54 0.70
CA THR A 354 -2.70 -19.00 0.88
C THR A 354 -2.77 -19.74 -0.46
N ASP A 355 -3.22 -19.05 -1.51
CA ASP A 355 -3.22 -19.58 -2.87
C ASP A 355 -1.81 -19.77 -3.44
N LEU A 356 -0.78 -19.12 -2.87
CA LEU A 356 0.60 -19.19 -3.35
C LEU A 356 1.14 -20.62 -3.39
N GLU A 357 0.75 -21.47 -2.44
CA GLU A 357 1.17 -22.88 -2.40
C GLU A 357 0.65 -23.64 -3.62
N SER A 358 -0.54 -23.29 -4.11
CA SER A 358 -1.14 -23.91 -5.31
C SER A 358 -0.50 -23.43 -6.61
N VAL A 359 -0.11 -22.16 -6.69
CA VAL A 359 0.40 -21.55 -7.92
C VAL A 359 1.93 -21.59 -8.01
N LEU A 360 2.64 -21.79 -6.90
CA LEU A 360 4.10 -21.88 -6.81
C LEU A 360 4.54 -23.08 -5.96
N PRO A 361 4.12 -24.32 -6.28
CA PRO A 361 4.38 -25.50 -5.45
C PRO A 361 5.87 -25.71 -5.16
N ASP A 362 6.74 -25.46 -6.15
CA ASP A 362 8.18 -25.63 -6.04
C ASP A 362 8.84 -24.73 -4.96
N ILE A 363 8.15 -23.68 -4.49
CA ILE A 363 8.59 -22.82 -3.39
C ILE A 363 8.29 -23.46 -2.03
N PHE A 364 7.24 -24.26 -1.92
CA PHE A 364 6.72 -24.82 -0.67
C PHE A 364 7.09 -26.31 -0.47
N GLU A 365 7.71 -26.95 -1.47
CA GLU A 365 8.25 -28.32 -1.45
C GLU A 365 9.66 -28.47 -0.86
#